data_AF-A0A9D8D3W4-F1
#
_entry.id   AF-A0A9D8D3W4-F1
#
_cell.length_a   1.000
_cell.length_b   1.000
_cell.length_c   1.000
_cell.angle_alpha   90.00
_cell.angle_beta   90.00
_cell.angle_gamma   90.00
#
_symmetry.space_group_name_H-M   'P 1'
#
loop_
_entity.id
_entity.type
_entity.pdbx_description
1 polymer ?
#
loop_
_entity_poly.entity_id
_entity_poly.type
_entity_poly.pdbx_seq_one_letter_code
_entity_poly.pdbx_strand_id
1 'polypeptide(L)'
;SVICVAAHLTGKAGAGFAEARIAVGAAASRTFRVPDAEAAVAARGEAAFAEAGRLAARAASPIDDVRASARYRRLLVTTLVERALRRCRDRLKQAGR
;
A
#
# COMPACT_ATOMS: atom_id res chain seq x y z
N SER A 1 16.31 -2.94 5.00
CA SER A 1 15.10 -3.27 4.24
C SER A 1 15.28 -2.88 2.77
N VAL A 2 14.70 -3.63 1.83
CA VAL A 2 14.70 -3.29 0.39
C VAL A 2 13.50 -2.40 0.03
N ILE A 3 12.34 -2.64 0.63
CA ILE A 3 11.12 -1.81 0.54
C ILE A 3 10.43 -1.84 1.90
N CYS A 4 9.90 -0.71 2.36
CA CYS A 4 9.00 -0.66 3.51
C CYS A 4 7.67 -0.02 3.12
N VAL A 5 6.58 -0.52 3.71
CA VAL A 5 5.24 0.00 3.48
C VAL A 5 4.55 0.19 4.83
N ALA A 6 3.94 1.34 5.02
CA ALA A 6 3.00 1.59 6.10
C ALA A 6 1.60 1.83 5.49
N ALA A 7 0.59 1.22 6.10
CA ALA A 7 -0.80 1.43 5.75
C ALA A 7 -1.61 1.72 7.02
N HIS A 8 -2.61 2.59 6.88
CA HIS A 8 -3.58 2.90 7.91
C HIS A 8 -4.96 2.96 7.28
N LEU A 9 -5.92 2.29 7.91
CA LEU A 9 -7.31 2.23 7.50
C LEU A 9 -8.18 2.58 8.70
N THR A 10 -9.16 3.46 8.51
CA THR A 10 -10.25 3.70 9.46
C THR A 10 -11.58 3.29 8.83
N GLY A 11 -12.55 2.93 9.66
CA GLY A 11 -13.86 2.45 9.21
C GLY A 11 -14.12 1.00 9.62
N LYS A 12 -15.14 0.38 8.99
CA LYS A 12 -15.61 -0.95 9.36
C LYS A 12 -15.45 -1.89 8.18
N ALA A 13 -14.74 -3.00 8.41
CA ALA A 13 -14.56 -4.01 7.38
C ALA A 13 -15.92 -4.53 6.89
N GLY A 14 -16.08 -4.65 5.57
CA GLY A 14 -17.35 -5.03 4.93
C GLY A 14 -18.39 -3.90 4.76
N ALA A 15 -18.23 -2.75 5.43
CA ALA A 15 -19.10 -1.58 5.27
C ALA A 15 -18.41 -0.39 4.57
N GLY A 16 -17.10 -0.47 4.38
CA GLY A 16 -16.29 0.58 3.72
C GLY A 16 -15.22 1.17 4.64
N PHE A 17 -14.20 1.77 4.05
CA PHE A 17 -13.14 2.48 4.77
C PHE A 17 -13.39 3.99 4.68
N ALA A 18 -13.46 4.67 5.83
CA ALA A 18 -13.65 6.11 5.90
C ALA A 18 -12.37 6.87 5.52
N GLU A 19 -11.21 6.29 5.85
CA GLU A 19 -9.91 6.84 5.48
C GLU A 19 -8.93 5.71 5.12
N ALA A 20 -8.10 5.98 4.10
CA ALA A 20 -6.95 5.15 3.76
C ALA A 20 -5.70 6.03 3.63
N ARG A 21 -4.60 5.60 4.25
CA ARG A 21 -3.27 6.22 4.12
C ARG A 21 -2.25 5.16 3.77
N ILE A 22 -1.47 5.38 2.72
CA ILE A 22 -0.46 4.44 2.21
C ILE A 22 0.85 5.21 2.03
N ALA A 23 1.90 4.80 2.75
CA ALA A 23 3.24 5.35 2.62
C ALA A 23 4.24 4.25 2.19
N VAL A 24 5.09 4.58 1.22
CA VAL A 24 6.11 3.66 0.68
C VAL A 24 7.50 4.28 0.85
N GLY A 25 8.42 3.52 1.46
CA GLY A 25 9.81 3.91 1.64
C GLY A 25 10.78 2.98 0.90
N ALA A 26 12.00 3.47 0.69
CA ALA A 26 13.05 2.81 -0.11
C ALA A 26 12.68 2.51 -1.58
N ALA A 27 11.66 3.19 -2.10
CA ALA A 27 11.17 3.05 -3.47
C ALA A 27 11.27 4.34 -4.31
N ALA A 28 11.93 5.38 -3.77
CA ALA A 28 12.23 6.68 -4.39
C ALA A 28 13.29 7.41 -3.54
N SER A 29 13.68 8.63 -3.93
CA SER A 29 14.64 9.46 -3.18
C SER A 29 14.16 9.86 -1.77
N ARG A 30 12.85 9.85 -1.54
CA ARG A 30 12.20 10.09 -0.24
C ARG A 30 11.01 9.13 -0.08
N THR A 31 10.63 8.85 1.17
CA THR A 31 9.34 8.20 1.46
C THR A 31 8.21 9.05 0.91
N PHE A 32 7.22 8.42 0.28
CA PHE A 32 6.10 9.12 -0.35
C PHE A 32 4.76 8.48 -0.01
N ARG A 33 3.71 9.30 -0.09
CA ARG A 33 2.31 8.89 -0.02
C ARG A 33 1.78 8.54 -1.40
N VAL A 34 0.73 7.73 -1.48
CA VAL A 34 0.14 7.31 -2.77
C VAL A 34 -1.34 7.74 -2.82
N PRO A 35 -1.64 9.03 -3.06
CA PRO A 35 -3.01 9.55 -3.02
C PRO A 35 -3.99 8.81 -3.93
N ASP A 36 -3.56 8.43 -5.14
CA ASP A 36 -4.42 7.70 -6.09
C ASP A 36 -4.82 6.33 -5.55
N ALA A 37 -3.89 5.64 -4.89
CA ALA A 37 -4.14 4.35 -4.25
C ALA A 37 -5.08 4.51 -3.04
N GLU A 38 -4.88 5.57 -2.26
CA GLU A 38 -5.72 5.91 -1.11
C GLU A 38 -7.16 6.21 -1.52
N ALA A 39 -7.34 7.04 -2.55
CA ALA A 39 -8.65 7.35 -3.12
C ALA A 39 -9.34 6.10 -3.68
N ALA A 40 -8.60 5.24 -4.37
CA ALA A 40 -9.14 3.97 -4.88
C ALA A 40 -9.66 3.07 -3.75
N VAL A 41 -8.93 3.00 -2.63
CA VAL A 41 -9.33 2.22 -1.44
C VAL A 41 -10.52 2.84 -0.72
N ALA A 42 -10.55 4.18 -0.58
CA ALA A 42 -11.69 4.86 0.03
C ALA A 42 -12.98 4.63 -0.76
N ALA A 43 -12.93 4.69 -2.10
CA ALA A 43 -14.10 4.55 -2.96
C ALA A 43 -14.62 3.11 -3.09
N ARG A 44 -13.72 2.11 -3.15
CA ARG A 44 -14.09 0.72 -3.50
C ARG A 44 -13.77 -0.29 -2.41
N GLY A 45 -13.23 0.15 -1.28
CA GLY A 45 -12.86 -0.71 -0.17
C GLY A 45 -11.83 -1.78 -0.55
N GLU A 46 -12.06 -2.99 -0.07
CA GLU A 46 -11.14 -4.13 -0.25
C GLU A 46 -10.92 -4.52 -1.71
N ALA A 47 -11.91 -4.28 -2.58
CA ALA A 47 -11.82 -4.59 -4.00
C ALA A 47 -10.71 -3.81 -4.71
N ALA A 48 -10.28 -2.68 -4.15
CA ALA A 48 -9.19 -1.87 -4.71
C ALA A 48 -7.79 -2.26 -4.22
N PHE A 49 -7.62 -3.23 -3.30
CA PHE A 49 -6.30 -3.49 -2.70
C PHE A 49 -5.23 -3.91 -3.70
N ALA A 50 -5.58 -4.76 -4.67
CA ALA A 50 -4.66 -5.14 -5.74
C ALA A 50 -4.32 -3.93 -6.65
N GLU A 51 -5.31 -3.08 -6.94
CA GLU A 51 -5.10 -1.87 -7.74
C GLU A 51 -4.26 -0.83 -7.01
N ALA A 52 -4.45 -0.67 -5.70
CA ALA A 52 -3.65 0.20 -4.85
C ALA A 52 -2.17 -0.18 -4.90
N GLY A 53 -1.86 -1.48 -4.92
CA GLY A 53 -0.50 -1.98 -5.14
C GLY A 53 0.06 -1.55 -6.50
N ARG A 54 -0.71 -1.71 -7.57
CA ARG A 54 -0.29 -1.30 -8.93
C ARG A 54 -0.07 0.21 -9.04
N LEU A 55 -0.96 1.02 -8.46
CA LEU A 55 -0.83 2.47 -8.40
C LEU A 55 0.43 2.89 -7.66
N ALA A 56 0.70 2.29 -6.50
CA ALA A 56 1.91 2.57 -5.72
C ALA A 56 3.20 2.19 -6.48
N ALA A 57 3.20 1.08 -7.21
CA ALA A 57 4.35 0.67 -8.00
C ALA A 57 4.58 1.58 -9.21
N ARG A 58 3.52 2.13 -9.82
CA ARG A 58 3.62 3.15 -10.87
C ARG A 58 4.20 4.47 -10.35
N ALA A 59 3.85 4.86 -9.12
CA ALA A 59 4.38 6.05 -8.47
C ALA A 59 5.84 5.91 -7.98
N ALA A 60 6.39 4.69 -7.96
CA ALA A 60 7.73 4.43 -7.46
C ALA A 60 8.83 4.70 -8.51
N SER A 61 9.91 5.35 -8.08
CA SER A 61 11.11 5.64 -8.89
C SER A 61 12.41 5.12 -8.25
N PRO A 62 12.52 3.82 -7.96
CA PRO A 62 13.71 3.27 -7.31
C PRO A 62 14.91 3.23 -8.27
N ILE A 63 16.11 3.35 -7.70
CA ILE A 63 17.37 3.02 -8.35
C ILE A 63 17.63 1.50 -8.33
N ASP A 64 18.57 1.06 -9.15
CA ASP A 64 19.24 -0.24 -9.02
C ASP A 64 20.41 -0.12 -8.03
N ASP A 65 20.61 -1.13 -7.18
CA ASP A 65 21.80 -1.24 -6.34
C ASP A 65 22.13 -2.72 -6.02
N VAL A 66 23.21 -2.96 -5.26
CA VAL A 66 23.67 -4.30 -4.85
C VAL A 66 22.65 -5.10 -4.04
N ARG A 67 21.59 -4.46 -3.51
CA ARG A 67 20.57 -5.11 -2.69
C ARG A 67 19.39 -5.58 -3.55
N ALA A 68 19.07 -4.85 -4.62
CA ALA A 68 17.98 -5.18 -5.53
C ALA A 68 17.90 -4.25 -6.75
N SER A 69 17.39 -4.79 -7.86
CA SER A 69 17.04 -4.00 -9.05
C SER A 69 15.80 -3.12 -8.83
N ALA A 70 15.71 -2.03 -9.58
CA ALA A 70 14.56 -1.13 -9.65
C ALA A 70 13.28 -1.88 -10.07
N ARG A 71 13.41 -2.84 -10.99
CA ARG A 71 12.31 -3.72 -11.41
C ARG A 71 11.80 -4.56 -10.23
N TYR A 72 12.70 -5.22 -9.51
CA TYR A 72 12.31 -6.05 -8.36
C TYR A 72 11.69 -5.21 -7.24
N ARG A 73 12.22 -4.02 -6.97
CA ARG A 73 11.66 -3.05 -6.02
C ARG A 73 10.22 -2.67 -6.38
N ARG A 74 9.91 -2.38 -7.64
CA ARG A 74 8.52 -2.11 -8.10
C ARG A 74 7.57 -3.30 -7.90
N LEU A 75 8.05 -4.52 -8.13
CA LEU A 75 7.26 -5.73 -7.86
C LEU A 75 6.97 -5.86 -6.35
N LEU A 76 7.97 -5.64 -5.51
CA LEU A 76 7.80 -5.64 -4.06
C LEU A 76 6.82 -4.57 -3.59
N VAL A 77 6.85 -3.36 -4.14
CA VAL A 77 5.87 -2.30 -3.82
C VAL A 77 4.46 -2.79 -4.12
N THR A 78 4.22 -3.37 -5.30
CA THR A 78 2.91 -3.91 -5.68
C THR A 78 2.39 -4.89 -4.64
N THR A 79 3.20 -5.88 -4.29
CA THR A 79 2.82 -6.94 -3.34
C THR A 79 2.69 -6.45 -1.90
N LEU A 80 3.62 -5.63 -1.42
CA LEU A 80 3.66 -5.22 -0.02
C LEU A 80 2.57 -4.21 0.33
N VAL A 81 2.16 -3.34 -0.60
CA VAL A 81 1.01 -2.45 -0.41
C VAL A 81 -0.29 -3.23 -0.25
N GLU A 82 -0.55 -4.18 -1.14
CA GLU A 82 -1.73 -5.04 -1.02
C GLU A 82 -1.72 -5.81 0.31
N ARG A 83 -0.59 -6.41 0.69
CA ARG A 83 -0.46 -7.16 1.95
C ARG A 83 -0.64 -6.27 3.18
N ALA A 84 -0.11 -5.06 3.18
CA ALA A 84 -0.27 -4.11 4.29
C ALA A 84 -1.74 -3.73 4.48
N LEU A 85 -2.45 -3.41 3.39
CA LEU A 85 -3.88 -3.10 3.41
C LEU A 85 -4.72 -4.28 3.94
N ARG A 86 -4.45 -5.49 3.44
CA ARG A 86 -5.09 -6.73 3.92
C ARG A 86 -4.90 -6.90 5.43
N ARG A 87 -3.67 -6.71 5.92
CA ARG A 87 -3.35 -6.82 7.36
C ARG A 87 -4.07 -5.77 8.20
N CYS A 88 -4.19 -4.54 7.71
CA CYS A 88 -4.96 -3.48 8.39
C CYS A 88 -6.45 -3.85 8.49
N ARG A 89 -7.05 -4.32 7.40
CA ARG A 89 -8.43 -4.81 7.43
C ARG A 89 -8.61 -5.96 8.40
N ASP A 90 -7.71 -6.94 8.40
CA ASP A 90 -7.84 -8.12 9.26
C ASP A 90 -7.79 -7.71 10.75
N ARG A 91 -6.97 -6.71 11.09
CA ARG A 91 -6.96 -6.08 12.43
C ARG A 91 -8.25 -5.33 12.74
N LEU A 92 -8.83 -4.60 11.79
CA LEU A 92 -10.13 -3.94 11.98
C LEU A 92 -11.26 -4.96 12.26
N LYS A 93 -11.24 -6.12 11.60
CA LYS A 93 -12.20 -7.22 11.88
C LYS A 93 -12.04 -7.80 13.29
N GLN A 94 -10.83 -7.82 13.82
CA GLN A 94 -10.52 -8.32 15.16
C GLN A 94 -10.90 -7.30 16.26
N ALA A 95 -10.68 -6.01 16.02
CA ALA A 95 -10.99 -4.96 16.98
C ALA A 95 -12.50 -4.68 17.12
N GLY A 96 -13.31 -5.08 16.13
CA GLY A 96 -14.78 -4.98 16.18
C GLY A 96 -15.50 -6.24 16.64
N ARG A 97 -14.77 -7.26 17.08
CA ARG A 97 -15.30 -8.44 17.80
C ARG A 97 -15.15 -8.22 19.30
#